data_AF-A0A537WIG6-F1
#
_entry.id   AF-A0A537WIG6-F1
#
_cell.length_a   1.000
_cell.length_b   1.000
_cell.length_c   1.000
_cell.angle_alpha   90.00
_cell.angle_beta   90.00
_cell.angle_gamma   90.00
#
_symmetry.space_group_name_H-M   'P 1'
#
loop_
_entity.id
_entity.type
_entity.pdbx_description
1 polymer ?
#
loop_
_entity_poly.entity_id
_entity_poly.type
_entity_poly.pdbx_seq_one_letter_code
_entity_poly.pdbx_strand_id
1 'polypeptide(L)' 'MAQAVKRLFPAVRVAIGPAIEDGFYYDFAKGEPFTPEDLVKVEEVMREIAKADHPFERQEMSREDAIRFFRER' A
#
# COMPACT_ATOMS: atom_id res chain seq x y z
N MET A 1 -1.11 -4.59 -3.24
CA MET A 1 -2.24 -3.65 -3.09
C MET A 1 -1.79 -2.28 -2.56
N ALA A 2 -1.24 -2.16 -1.35
CA ALA A 2 -0.91 -0.86 -0.74
C ALA A 2 -0.04 0.06 -1.63
N GLN A 3 0.98 -0.47 -2.31
CA GLN A 3 1.81 0.29 -3.25
C GLN A 3 1.01 0.84 -4.44
N ALA A 4 0.10 0.05 -5.01
CA ALA A 4 -0.78 0.48 -6.10
C ALA A 4 -1.74 1.59 -5.65
N VAL A 5 -2.33 1.43 -4.46
CA VAL A 5 -3.19 2.46 -3.86
C VAL A 5 -2.41 3.76 -3.63
N LYS A 6 -1.18 3.70 -3.11
CA LYS A 6 -0.35 4.91 -2.93
C LYS A 6 0.07 5.56 -4.26
N ARG A 7 0.23 4.78 -5.33
CA ARG A 7 0.53 5.31 -6.68
C ARG A 7 -0.66 6.05 -7.28
N LEU A 8 -1.87 5.52 -7.11
CA LEU A 8 -3.11 6.12 -7.65
C LEU A 8 -3.68 7.23 -6.74
N PHE A 9 -3.54 7.08 -5.43
CA PHE A 9 -4.10 7.98 -4.42
C PHE A 9 -3.01 8.40 -3.42
N PRO A 10 -2.09 9.31 -3.79
CA PRO A 10 -0.92 9.64 -2.97
C PRO A 10 -1.25 10.17 -1.57
N ALA A 11 -2.39 10.84 -1.40
CA ALA A 11 -2.82 11.36 -0.11
C ALA A 11 -3.36 10.29 0.87
N VAL A 12 -3.66 9.08 0.38
CA VAL A 12 -4.17 7.99 1.22
C VAL A 12 -3.10 7.51 2.19
N ARG A 13 -3.50 7.29 3.44
CA ARG A 13 -2.63 6.72 4.48
C ARG A 13 -2.94 5.25 4.65
N VAL A 14 -1.89 4.42 4.63
CA VAL A 14 -1.98 2.97 4.86
C VAL A 14 -1.92 2.72 6.38
N ALA A 15 -2.82 1.89 6.89
CA ALA A 15 -2.85 1.53 8.32
C ALA A 15 -2.25 0.13 8.56
N ILE A 16 -3.01 -0.94 8.28
CA ILE A 16 -2.59 -2.33 8.46
C ILE A 16 -2.99 -3.17 7.25
N GLY A 17 -2.36 -4.33 7.06
CA GLY A 17 -2.78 -5.28 6.03
C GLY A 17 -2.35 -6.71 6.33
N PRO A 18 -3.06 -7.42 7.22
CA PRO A 18 -2.74 -8.79 7.56
C PRO A 18 -3.22 -9.76 6.47
N ALA A 19 -2.55 -10.91 6.40
CA ALA A 19 -3.09 -12.09 5.72
C ALA A 19 -4.20 -12.72 6.58
N ILE A 20 -5.17 -13.34 5.92
CA ILE A 20 -6.25 -14.14 6.49
C ILE A 20 -6.28 -15.50 5.79
N GLU A 21 -7.13 -16.43 6.25
CA GLU A 21 -7.18 -17.81 5.75
C GLU A 21 -7.24 -17.90 4.21
N ASP A 22 -8.14 -17.14 3.60
CA ASP A 22 -8.38 -17.19 2.14
C ASP A 22 -7.86 -15.95 1.39
N GLY A 23 -6.99 -15.15 1.99
CA GLY A 23 -6.48 -13.94 1.33
C GLY A 23 -5.83 -12.92 2.24
N PHE A 24 -6.16 -11.66 2.04
CA PHE A 24 -5.66 -10.54 2.82
C PHE A 24 -6.62 -9.36 2.72
N TYR A 25 -6.49 -8.40 3.63
CA TYR A 25 -7.13 -7.09 3.49
C TYR A 25 -6.13 -5.97 3.79
N TYR A 26 -6.50 -4.74 3.46
CA TYR A 26 -5.76 -3.54 3.86
C TYR A 26 -6.72 -2.45 4.32
N ASP A 27 -6.37 -1.83 5.44
CA ASP A 27 -7.07 -0.66 5.95
C ASP A 27 -6.40 0.63 5.44
N PHE A 28 -7.23 1.53 4.90
CA PHE A 28 -6.80 2.81 4.36
C PHE A 28 -7.61 3.95 4.98
N ALA A 29 -6.91 5.00 5.42
CA ALA A 29 -7.56 6.27 5.73
C ALA A 29 -7.63 7.11 4.45
N LYS A 30 -8.82 7.11 3.84
CA LYS A 30 -9.19 7.90 2.65
C LYS A 30 -10.43 8.72 2.99
N GLY A 31 -10.48 9.98 2.53
CA GLY A 31 -11.62 10.87 2.82
C GLY A 31 -12.93 10.40 2.17
N GLU A 32 -12.84 9.80 0.98
CA GLU A 32 -13.97 9.21 0.26
C GLU A 32 -13.81 7.70 0.15
N PRO A 33 -14.89 6.90 0.25
CA PRO A 33 -14.81 5.47 0.01
C PRO A 33 -14.23 5.11 -1.36
N PHE A 34 -13.67 3.92 -1.50
CA PHE A 34 -13.35 3.38 -2.82
C PHE A 34 -14.62 2.98 -3.55
N THR A 35 -14.68 3.27 -4.85
CA THR A 35 -15.74 2.75 -5.72
C THR A 35 -15.28 1.45 -6.39
N PRO A 36 -16.22 0.64 -6.95
CA PRO A 36 -15.84 -0.54 -7.74
C PRO A 36 -14.85 -0.21 -8.89
N GLU A 37 -14.99 0.94 -9.53
CA GLU A 37 -14.11 1.39 -10.61
C GLU A 37 -12.69 1.72 -10.11
N ASP A 38 -12.56 2.23 -8.88
CA ASP A 38 -11.26 2.41 -8.25
C ASP A 38 -10.56 1.06 -8.06
N LEU A 39 -11.30 0.02 -7.67
CA LEU A 39 -10.74 -1.31 -7.44
C LEU A 39 -10.21 -1.93 -8.74
N VAL A 40 -10.90 -1.75 -9.87
CA VAL A 40 -10.41 -2.20 -11.19
C VAL A 40 -9.07 -1.55 -11.52
N LYS A 41 -8.94 -0.23 -11.35
CA LYS A 41 -7.69 0.51 -11.58
C LYS A 41 -6.57 0.06 -10.63
N VAL A 42 -6.90 -0.15 -9.36
CA VAL A 42 -5.94 -0.65 -8.36
C VAL A 42 -5.40 -2.01 -8.77
N GLU A 43 -6.27 -2.92 -9.24
CA GLU A 43 -5.90 -4.26 -9.68
C GLU A 43 -5.01 -4.24 -10.94
N GLU A 44 -5.30 -3.38 -11.92
CA GLU A 44 -4.45 -3.16 -13.10
C GLU A 44 -3.05 -2.71 -12.70
N VAL A 45 -2.94 -1.69 -11.84
CA VAL A 45 -1.65 -1.19 -11.35
C VAL A 45 -0.93 -2.24 -10.50
N MET A 46 -1.66 -3.07 -9.73
CA MET A 46 -1.05 -4.19 -9.00
C MET A 46 -0.39 -5.18 -9.95
N ARG A 47 -1.05 -5.53 -11.08
CA ARG A 47 -0.47 -6.42 -12.09
C ARG A 47 0.75 -5.80 -12.76
N GLU A 48 0.73 -4.51 -13.07
CA GLU A 48 1.90 -3.80 -13.61
C GLU A 48 3.09 -3.85 -12.67
N ILE A 49 2.88 -3.52 -11.39
CA ILE A 49 3.95 -3.53 -10.37
C ILE A 49 4.51 -4.94 -10.20
N ALA A 50 3.65 -5.96 -10.15
CA ALA A 50 4.09 -7.34 -10.02
C ALA A 50 4.93 -7.79 -11.23
N LYS A 51 4.56 -7.39 -12.46
CA LYS A 51 5.31 -7.70 -13.68
C LYS A 51 6.68 -7.02 -13.74
N ALA A 52 6.87 -5.90 -13.06
CA ALA A 52 8.14 -5.18 -13.04
C ALA A 52 9.23 -5.92 -12.25
N ASP A 53 8.85 -6.92 -11.44
CA ASP A 53 9.76 -7.81 -10.69
C ASP A 53 10.85 -7.05 -9.91
N HIS A 54 10.45 -5.97 -9.24
CA HIS A 54 11.35 -5.21 -8.40
C HIS A 54 11.80 -6.06 -7.19
N PRO A 55 13.10 -6.03 -6.84
CA PRO A 55 13.58 -6.76 -5.69
C PRO A 55 12.95 -6.21 -4.40
N PHE A 56 12.60 -7.11 -3.48
CA PHE A 56 12.22 -6.74 -2.12
C PHE A 56 13.46 -6.59 -1.26
N GLU A 57 13.66 -5.40 -0.70
CA GLU A 57 14.74 -5.10 0.24
C GLU A 57 14.17 -4.94 1.65
N ARG A 58 14.76 -5.64 2.62
CA ARG A 58 14.41 -5.52 4.03
C ARG A 58 15.47 -4.66 4.72
N GLN A 59 15.02 -3.62 5.40
CA GLN A 59 15.87 -2.79 6.25
C GLN A 59 15.42 -2.89 7.71
N GLU A 60 16.37 -3.09 8.61
CA GLU A 60 16.16 -2.93 10.04
C GLU A 60 16.42 -1.47 10.43
N MET A 61 15.48 -0.87 11.15
CA MET A 61 15.56 0.53 11.59
C MET A 61 15.33 0.59 13.10
N SER A 62 16.00 1.53 13.77
CA SER A 62 15.62 1.88 15.13
C SER A 62 14.20 2.45 15.16
N ARG A 63 13.57 2.43 16.34
CA ARG A 63 12.23 3.01 16.51
C ARG A 63 12.23 4.50 16.16
N GLU A 64 13.24 5.24 16.59
CA GLU A 64 13.37 6.68 16.30
C GLU A 64 13.51 6.94 14.80
N ASP A 65 14.34 6.15 14.10
CA ASP A 65 14.56 6.31 12.67
C ASP A 65 13.31 5.97 11.86
N ALA A 66 12.58 4.91 12.23
CA ALA A 66 11.33 4.54 11.60
C ALA A 66 10.25 5.65 11.78
N ILE A 67 10.12 6.21 12.99
CA ILE A 67 9.19 7.31 13.24
C ILE A 67 9.53 8.54 12.38
N ARG A 68 10.81 8.90 12.27
CA ARG A 68 11.25 10.02 11.43
C ARG A 68 10.96 9.74 9.95
N PHE A 69 11.33 8.57 9.46
CA PHE A 69 11.11 8.15 8.07
C PHE A 69 9.65 8.27 7.62
N PHE A 70 8.70 7.83 8.47
CA PHE A 70 7.27 7.90 8.14
C PHE A 70 6.65 9.29 8.37
N ARG A 71 7.33 10.23 9.03
CA ARG A 71 6.87 11.64 9.14
C ARG A 71 7.24 12.47 7.92
N GLU A 72 8.31 12.10 7.23
CA GLU A 72 8.85 12.82 6.06
C GLU A 72 8.21 12.36 4.74
N ARG A 73 7.30 11.36 4.77
CA ARG A 73 6.68 10.71 3.61
C ARG A 73 5.16 10.83 3.56
#